data_AF-E0WVH1-F1
#
_entry.id   AF-E0WVH1-F1
#
_cell.length_a   1.000
_cell.length_b   1.000
_cell.length_c   1.000
_cell.angle_alpha   90.00
_cell.angle_beta   90.00
_cell.angle_gamma   90.00
#
_symmetry.space_group_name_H-M   'P 1'
#
loop_
_entity.id
_entity.type
_entity.pdbx_description
1 polymer ?
#
loop_
_entity_poly.entity_id
_entity_poly.type
_entity_poly.pdbx_seq_one_letter_code
_entity_poly.pdbx_strand_id
1 'polypeptide(L)'
;RDAFSGMIRYELENSEQVLGNNQWYNVIVTAHALIMIFFFIMPTLIGGFGNWFVPIMLGAPDMAFPRMNNLSFWLLPGSLMLLVQSSIIEGGVGTGWTLYPPLSSIIAHSTPGVDLSIMSLHIAGVGSLMGSINFISTVVCHRTAAMKLPIKIPLFCWCLAVASILLLISLPVLAGALTMLLCDRNFNTSFFDPTGGGDVILYQHLFWFFGHPKVYVLILPAFGMVSEVFRFFSLKQQNVWSNGNGSSY
;
A
#
# COMPACT_ATOMS: atom_id res chain seq x y z
N ARG A 1 20.55 -5.05 -6.25
CA ARG A 1 20.95 -4.32 -7.48
C ARG A 1 19.71 -3.71 -8.15
N ASP A 2 18.67 -3.42 -7.37
CA ASP A 2 17.43 -2.80 -7.84
C ASP A 2 17.68 -1.32 -8.08
N ALA A 3 17.38 -0.87 -9.30
CA ALA A 3 17.94 0.33 -9.94
C ALA A 3 18.06 1.55 -9.00
N PHE A 4 16.98 1.95 -8.32
CA PHE A 4 17.01 3.12 -7.44
C PHE A 4 17.69 2.87 -6.08
N SER A 5 17.45 1.73 -5.43
CA SER A 5 18.13 1.42 -4.15
C SER A 5 19.65 1.33 -4.30
N GLY A 6 20.10 0.79 -5.44
CA GLY A 6 21.52 0.73 -5.79
C GLY A 6 22.11 2.12 -5.99
N MET A 7 21.42 3.00 -6.71
CA MET A 7 21.85 4.39 -6.90
C MET A 7 21.92 5.17 -5.58
N ILE A 8 20.94 4.99 -4.69
CA ILE A 8 20.96 5.62 -3.36
C ILE A 8 22.19 5.17 -2.57
N ARG A 9 22.46 3.85 -2.54
CA ARG A 9 23.60 3.31 -1.80
C ARG A 9 24.94 3.72 -2.42
N TYR A 10 25.00 3.83 -3.74
CA TYR A 10 26.19 4.28 -4.46
C TYR A 10 26.49 5.75 -4.18
N GLU A 11 25.48 6.62 -4.14
CA GLU A 11 25.67 8.04 -3.75
C GLU A 11 26.16 8.17 -2.30
N LEU A 12 25.75 7.27 -1.41
CA LEU A 12 26.13 7.28 -0.01
C LEU A 12 27.45 6.54 0.29
N GLU A 13 28.14 6.02 -0.72
CA GLU A 13 29.38 5.25 -0.52
C GLU A 13 30.54 6.15 -0.08
N ASN A 14 30.60 7.38 -0.60
CA ASN A 14 31.64 8.36 -0.29
C ASN A 14 31.00 9.71 0.08
N SER A 15 31.76 10.59 0.74
CA SER A 15 31.31 11.94 1.10
C SER A 15 31.27 12.92 -0.07
N GLU A 16 31.79 12.53 -1.23
CA GLU A 16 31.77 13.34 -2.45
C GLU A 16 30.43 13.14 -3.18
N GLN A 17 29.87 14.22 -3.75
CA GLN A 17 28.65 14.13 -4.56
C GLN A 17 28.95 13.43 -5.89
N VAL A 18 28.39 12.24 -6.09
CA VAL A 18 28.59 11.46 -7.32
C VAL A 18 27.51 11.76 -8.36
N LEU A 19 26.26 11.92 -7.92
CA LEU A 19 25.11 12.30 -8.75
C LEU A 19 25.08 13.80 -9.11
N GLY A 20 25.89 14.62 -8.41
CA GLY A 20 26.06 16.05 -8.70
C GLY A 20 24.85 16.95 -8.41
N ASN A 21 23.73 16.41 -7.92
CA ASN A 21 22.54 17.18 -7.58
C ASN A 21 21.70 16.51 -6.47
N ASN A 22 21.56 17.21 -5.35
CA ASN A 22 20.79 16.76 -4.18
C ASN A 22 19.30 16.54 -4.47
N GLN A 23 18.70 17.29 -5.39
CA GLN A 23 17.31 17.11 -5.77
C GLN A 23 17.09 15.77 -6.47
N TRP A 24 17.99 15.39 -7.39
CA TRP A 24 17.92 14.08 -8.04
C TRP A 24 18.03 12.93 -7.04
N TYR A 25 18.89 13.06 -6.03
CA TYR A 25 18.94 12.09 -4.93
C TYR A 25 17.58 11.97 -4.22
N ASN A 26 16.96 13.09 -3.85
CA ASN A 26 15.65 13.08 -3.19
C ASN A 26 14.54 12.49 -4.07
N VAL A 27 14.57 12.75 -5.38
CA VAL A 27 13.64 12.14 -6.35
C VAL A 27 13.81 10.63 -6.39
N ILE A 28 15.05 10.13 -6.45
CA ILE A 28 15.33 8.70 -6.45
C ILE A 28 14.86 8.05 -5.14
N VAL A 29 15.12 8.68 -3.99
CA VAL A 29 14.66 8.20 -2.67
C VAL A 29 13.13 8.14 -2.62
N THR A 30 12.46 9.19 -3.09
CA THR A 30 11.00 9.29 -3.11
C THR A 30 10.39 8.22 -4.02
N ALA A 31 10.89 8.12 -5.26
CA ALA A 31 10.43 7.14 -6.23
C ALA A 31 10.68 5.70 -5.74
N HIS A 32 11.86 5.41 -5.17
CA HIS A 32 12.17 4.10 -4.61
C HIS A 32 11.16 3.69 -3.54
N ALA A 33 10.93 4.54 -2.55
CA ALA A 33 10.02 4.23 -1.45
C ALA A 33 8.58 4.00 -1.94
N LEU A 34 8.08 4.88 -2.83
CA LEU A 34 6.72 4.76 -3.37
C LEU A 34 6.57 3.51 -4.25
N ILE A 35 7.54 3.19 -5.11
CA ILE A 35 7.55 1.98 -5.94
C ILE A 35 7.55 0.73 -5.06
N MET A 36 8.44 0.66 -4.06
CA MET A 36 8.56 -0.53 -3.22
C MET A 36 7.28 -0.79 -2.43
N ILE A 37 6.66 0.25 -1.84
CA ILE A 37 5.47 0.08 -1.01
C ILE A 37 4.22 -0.19 -1.85
N PHE A 38 3.93 0.65 -2.84
CA PHE A 38 2.65 0.64 -3.55
C PHE A 38 2.65 -0.22 -4.82
N PHE A 39 3.81 -0.44 -5.44
CA PHE A 39 3.91 -1.11 -6.74
C PHE A 39 4.67 -2.42 -6.73
N PHE A 40 5.39 -2.73 -5.66
CA PHE A 40 6.06 -4.01 -5.47
C PHE A 40 5.41 -4.83 -4.35
N ILE A 41 5.60 -4.44 -3.07
CA ILE A 41 5.19 -5.26 -1.93
C ILE A 41 3.68 -5.49 -1.92
N MET A 42 2.86 -4.44 -2.07
CA MET A 42 1.40 -4.60 -2.06
C MET A 42 0.88 -5.44 -3.23
N PRO A 43 1.22 -5.16 -4.51
CA PRO A 43 0.79 -5.99 -5.62
C PRO A 43 1.26 -7.43 -5.52
N THR A 44 2.46 -7.70 -5.00
CA THR A 44 2.94 -9.08 -4.86
C THR A 44 2.20 -9.82 -3.73
N LEU A 45 2.16 -9.26 -2.51
CA LEU A 45 1.62 -9.94 -1.34
C LEU A 45 0.10 -10.05 -1.34
N ILE A 46 -0.59 -8.94 -1.64
CA ILE A 46 -2.04 -8.87 -1.58
C ILE A 46 -2.63 -9.17 -2.96
N GLY A 47 -2.10 -8.52 -4.01
CA GLY A 47 -2.58 -8.72 -5.37
C GLY A 47 -2.27 -10.10 -5.93
N GLY A 48 -1.02 -10.55 -5.87
CA GLY A 48 -0.57 -11.82 -6.46
C GLY A 48 -0.97 -13.00 -5.59
N PHE A 49 -0.32 -13.13 -4.43
CA PHE A 49 -0.56 -14.26 -3.53
C PHE A 49 -1.99 -14.29 -2.99
N GLY A 50 -2.56 -13.14 -2.65
CA GLY A 50 -3.95 -13.08 -2.18
C GLY A 50 -4.94 -13.58 -3.21
N ASN A 51 -4.95 -13.01 -4.42
CA ASN A 51 -5.92 -13.42 -5.45
C ASN A 51 -5.71 -14.85 -5.92
N TRP A 52 -4.48 -15.36 -5.88
CA TRP A 52 -4.20 -16.73 -6.26
C TRP A 52 -4.62 -17.74 -5.18
N PHE A 53 -4.17 -17.53 -3.94
CA PHE A 53 -4.33 -18.54 -2.89
C PHE A 53 -5.67 -18.46 -2.17
N VAL A 54 -6.30 -17.29 -2.02
CA VAL A 54 -7.54 -17.18 -1.24
C VAL A 54 -8.66 -18.05 -1.80
N PRO A 55 -9.00 -18.02 -3.11
CA PRO A 55 -10.04 -18.91 -3.65
C PRO A 55 -9.70 -20.39 -3.44
N ILE A 56 -8.46 -20.77 -3.72
CA ILE A 56 -7.98 -22.16 -3.59
C ILE A 56 -8.10 -22.65 -2.15
N MET A 57 -7.63 -21.85 -1.19
CA MET A 57 -7.65 -22.18 0.23
C MET A 57 -9.05 -22.25 0.82
N LEU A 58 -10.01 -21.51 0.26
CA LEU A 58 -11.41 -21.54 0.68
C LEU A 58 -12.24 -22.61 -0.04
N GLY A 59 -11.71 -23.18 -1.14
CA GLY A 59 -12.42 -24.08 -2.03
C GLY A 59 -13.45 -23.36 -2.93
N ALA A 60 -13.24 -22.08 -3.19
CA ALA A 60 -14.08 -21.27 -4.07
C ALA A 60 -13.59 -21.35 -5.52
N PRO A 61 -14.50 -21.30 -6.51
CA PRO A 61 -14.10 -21.32 -7.93
C PRO A 61 -13.40 -20.03 -8.37
N ASP A 62 -13.76 -18.88 -7.77
CA ASP A 62 -13.17 -17.57 -8.04
C ASP A 62 -13.46 -16.62 -6.85
N MET A 63 -12.94 -15.39 -6.92
CA MET A 63 -13.26 -14.29 -6.03
C MET A 63 -14.72 -13.84 -6.18
N ALA A 64 -15.26 -13.17 -5.16
CA ALA A 64 -16.66 -12.73 -5.13
C ALA A 64 -17.01 -11.74 -6.25
N PHE A 65 -16.10 -10.83 -6.60
CA PHE A 65 -16.27 -9.83 -7.65
C PHE A 65 -15.14 -9.90 -8.69
N PRO A 66 -15.13 -10.89 -9.60
CA PRO A 66 -14.01 -11.12 -10.52
C PRO A 66 -13.68 -9.94 -11.44
N ARG A 67 -14.71 -9.23 -11.94
CA ARG A 67 -14.52 -8.07 -12.82
C ARG A 67 -13.93 -6.86 -12.08
N MET A 68 -14.38 -6.63 -10.85
CA MET A 68 -13.82 -5.59 -9.98
C MET A 68 -12.36 -5.93 -9.63
N ASN A 69 -12.07 -7.21 -9.44
CA ASN A 69 -10.71 -7.70 -9.22
C ASN A 69 -9.80 -7.40 -10.41
N ASN A 70 -10.26 -7.69 -11.63
CA ASN A 70 -9.51 -7.39 -12.85
C ASN A 70 -9.26 -5.89 -13.01
N LEU A 71 -10.27 -5.06 -12.75
CA LEU A 71 -10.10 -3.61 -12.76
C LEU A 71 -9.06 -3.14 -11.73
N SER A 72 -9.07 -3.71 -10.51
CA SER A 72 -8.09 -3.36 -9.48
C SER A 72 -6.64 -3.57 -9.92
N PHE A 73 -6.39 -4.62 -10.72
CA PHE A 73 -5.09 -4.88 -11.31
C PHE A 73 -4.74 -3.85 -12.39
N TRP A 74 -5.65 -3.56 -13.32
CA TRP A 74 -5.40 -2.65 -14.45
C TRP A 74 -5.19 -1.18 -14.05
N LEU A 75 -5.65 -0.78 -12.87
CA LEU A 75 -5.35 0.55 -12.33
C LEU A 75 -3.86 0.70 -11.93
N LEU A 76 -3.16 -0.40 -11.60
CA LEU A 76 -1.77 -0.34 -11.14
C LEU A 76 -0.79 0.11 -12.24
N PRO A 77 -0.80 -0.44 -13.47
CA PRO A 77 0.07 0.05 -14.54
C PRO A 77 -0.11 1.54 -14.85
N GLY A 78 -1.36 2.02 -14.94
CA GLY A 78 -1.64 3.44 -15.20
C GLY A 78 -1.15 4.34 -14.06
N SER A 79 -1.36 3.92 -12.83
CA SER A 79 -0.84 4.60 -11.64
C SER A 79 0.71 4.63 -11.62
N LEU A 80 1.37 3.53 -11.99
CA LEU A 80 2.84 3.48 -12.04
C LEU A 80 3.39 4.42 -13.12
N MET A 81 2.74 4.50 -14.28
CA MET A 81 3.14 5.43 -15.35
C MET A 81 3.11 6.88 -14.86
N LEU A 82 2.06 7.28 -14.14
CA LEU A 82 1.99 8.62 -13.54
C LEU A 82 3.10 8.87 -12.52
N LEU A 83 3.43 7.87 -11.69
CA LEU A 83 4.54 8.00 -10.74
C LEU A 83 5.88 8.16 -11.45
N VAL A 84 6.14 7.37 -12.49
CA VAL A 84 7.38 7.50 -13.27
C VAL A 84 7.44 8.86 -13.97
N GLN A 85 6.34 9.32 -14.57
CA GLN A 85 6.27 10.67 -15.15
C GLN A 85 6.54 11.76 -14.10
N SER A 86 6.01 11.61 -12.88
CA SER A 86 6.27 12.54 -11.78
C SER A 86 7.75 12.68 -11.41
N SER A 87 8.56 11.65 -11.68
CA SER A 87 10.01 11.66 -11.40
C SER A 87 10.85 12.29 -12.51
N ILE A 88 10.30 12.41 -13.72
CA ILE A 88 11.02 12.90 -14.91
C ILE A 88 10.67 14.36 -15.20
N ILE A 89 9.45 14.78 -14.91
CA ILE A 89 8.95 16.13 -15.24
C ILE A 89 9.59 17.16 -14.32
N GLU A 90 10.19 18.19 -14.93
CA GLU A 90 10.67 19.42 -14.29
C GLU A 90 11.46 19.19 -12.98
N GLY A 91 12.40 18.23 -12.98
CA GLY A 91 13.27 17.97 -11.82
C GLY A 91 12.66 17.09 -10.73
N GLY A 92 11.46 16.55 -10.96
CA GLY A 92 10.87 15.45 -10.20
C GLY A 92 10.39 15.77 -8.78
N VAL A 93 9.72 14.81 -8.15
CA VAL A 93 9.21 14.91 -6.78
C VAL A 93 10.27 14.54 -5.74
N GLY A 94 10.82 15.52 -5.05
CA GLY A 94 11.88 15.38 -4.04
C GLY A 94 11.42 15.49 -2.59
N THR A 95 10.14 15.26 -2.31
CA THR A 95 9.53 15.55 -1.00
C THR A 95 9.62 14.41 0.01
N GLY A 96 10.19 13.27 -0.38
CA GLY A 96 10.07 12.01 0.34
C GLY A 96 8.71 11.34 0.12
N TRP A 97 8.61 10.07 0.52
CA TRP A 97 7.39 9.24 0.33
C TRP A 97 6.16 9.75 1.10
N THR A 98 6.37 10.59 2.11
CA THR A 98 5.30 11.17 2.93
C THR A 98 4.65 12.39 2.29
N LEU A 99 5.32 13.07 1.36
CA LEU A 99 4.82 14.27 0.68
C LEU A 99 4.43 15.39 1.66
N TYR A 100 5.25 15.66 2.68
CA TYR A 100 4.91 16.66 3.71
C TYR A 100 4.86 18.10 3.21
N PRO A 101 3.77 18.86 3.48
CA PRO A 101 3.80 20.31 3.39
C PRO A 101 4.65 20.90 4.53
N PRO A 102 5.30 22.07 4.34
CA PRO A 102 5.20 22.94 3.16
C PRO A 102 6.13 22.52 2.01
N LEU A 103 6.97 21.48 2.17
CA LEU A 103 7.90 21.06 1.12
C LEU A 103 7.16 20.58 -0.14
N SER A 104 6.05 19.87 0.02
CA SER A 104 5.19 19.46 -1.10
C SER A 104 4.24 20.55 -1.61
N SER A 105 4.23 21.75 -1.01
CA SER A 105 3.41 22.87 -1.48
C SER A 105 3.99 23.54 -2.73
N ILE A 106 3.21 24.40 -3.38
CA ILE A 106 3.64 25.13 -4.59
C ILE A 106 4.85 26.06 -4.33
N ILE A 107 5.03 26.51 -3.08
CA ILE A 107 6.11 27.44 -2.69
C ILE A 107 7.48 26.77 -2.81
N ALA A 108 7.58 25.50 -2.41
CA ALA A 108 8.83 24.75 -2.43
C ALA A 108 8.95 23.82 -3.65
N HIS A 109 7.83 23.28 -4.13
CA HIS A 109 7.74 22.44 -5.32
C HIS A 109 6.67 22.99 -6.28
N SER A 110 7.07 23.93 -7.13
CA SER A 110 6.16 24.61 -8.08
C SER A 110 5.75 23.76 -9.28
N THR A 111 6.37 22.60 -9.46
CA THR A 111 6.23 21.77 -10.66
C THR A 111 5.04 20.82 -10.53
N PRO A 112 4.45 20.36 -11.66
CA PRO A 112 3.31 19.44 -11.64
C PRO A 112 3.69 18.01 -11.22
N GLY A 113 4.97 17.75 -10.92
CA GLY A 113 5.44 16.44 -10.47
C GLY A 113 4.69 15.97 -9.21
N VAL A 114 4.53 16.85 -8.22
CA VAL A 114 3.82 16.48 -6.97
C VAL A 114 2.37 16.11 -7.27
N ASP A 115 1.71 16.84 -8.16
CA ASP A 115 0.32 16.58 -8.57
C ASP A 115 0.19 15.22 -9.26
N LEU A 116 1.13 14.86 -10.15
CA LEU A 116 1.16 13.54 -10.78
C LEU A 116 1.41 12.41 -9.78
N SER A 117 2.27 12.63 -8.78
CA SER A 117 2.50 11.65 -7.72
C SER A 117 1.26 11.45 -6.84
N ILE A 118 0.52 12.53 -6.55
CA ILE A 118 -0.75 12.49 -5.82
C ILE A 118 -1.79 11.71 -6.64
N MET A 119 -1.93 11.99 -7.93
CA MET A 119 -2.87 11.29 -8.81
C MET A 119 -2.53 9.80 -8.97
N SER A 120 -1.24 9.49 -9.06
CA SER A 120 -0.75 8.10 -9.04
C SER A 120 -1.24 7.37 -7.79
N LEU A 121 -1.00 7.95 -6.59
CA LEU A 121 -1.40 7.35 -5.32
C LEU A 121 -2.91 7.20 -5.17
N HIS A 122 -3.71 8.13 -5.69
CA HIS A 122 -5.17 7.98 -5.72
C HIS A 122 -5.60 6.78 -6.55
N ILE A 123 -5.07 6.62 -7.76
CA ILE A 123 -5.45 5.51 -8.66
C ILE A 123 -5.03 4.16 -8.06
N ALA A 124 -3.82 4.06 -7.50
CA ALA A 124 -3.37 2.86 -6.78
C ALA A 124 -4.23 2.59 -5.53
N GLY A 125 -4.63 3.64 -4.81
CA GLY A 125 -5.51 3.56 -3.64
C GLY A 125 -6.90 3.01 -3.99
N VAL A 126 -7.49 3.50 -5.09
CA VAL A 126 -8.79 3.03 -5.59
C VAL A 126 -8.74 1.55 -5.97
N GLY A 127 -7.68 1.10 -6.64
CA GLY A 127 -7.47 -0.33 -6.91
C GLY A 127 -7.36 -1.16 -5.61
N SER A 128 -6.61 -0.67 -4.63
CA SER A 128 -6.43 -1.34 -3.33
C SER A 128 -7.73 -1.43 -2.51
N LEU A 129 -8.60 -0.41 -2.57
CA LEU A 129 -9.92 -0.41 -1.94
C LEU A 129 -10.85 -1.45 -2.59
N MET A 130 -10.90 -1.49 -3.93
CA MET A 130 -11.66 -2.50 -4.67
C MET A 130 -11.21 -3.92 -4.33
N GLY A 131 -9.89 -4.16 -4.30
CA GLY A 131 -9.31 -5.43 -3.89
C GLY A 131 -9.70 -5.80 -2.45
N SER A 132 -9.64 -4.85 -1.51
CA SER A 132 -9.99 -5.07 -0.11
C SER A 132 -11.45 -5.48 0.08
N ILE A 133 -12.39 -4.79 -0.60
CA ILE A 133 -13.81 -5.14 -0.59
C ILE A 133 -14.01 -6.56 -1.14
N ASN A 134 -13.33 -6.89 -2.24
CA ASN A 134 -13.41 -8.20 -2.86
C ASN A 134 -12.86 -9.32 -1.97
N PHE A 135 -11.73 -9.11 -1.29
CA PHE A 135 -11.16 -10.06 -0.34
C PHE A 135 -12.10 -10.31 0.84
N ILE A 136 -12.63 -9.25 1.46
CA ILE A 136 -13.57 -9.38 2.58
C ILE A 136 -14.80 -10.17 2.14
N SER A 137 -15.41 -9.81 0.99
CA SER A 137 -16.58 -10.50 0.46
C SER A 137 -16.29 -11.97 0.14
N THR A 138 -15.13 -12.28 -0.44
CA THR A 138 -14.74 -13.66 -0.77
C THR A 138 -14.55 -14.50 0.48
N VAL A 139 -13.80 -14.01 1.47
CA VAL A 139 -13.55 -14.72 2.73
C VAL A 139 -14.83 -14.94 3.53
N VAL A 140 -15.76 -13.98 3.52
CA VAL A 140 -17.01 -14.11 4.27
C VAL A 140 -18.01 -15.02 3.56
N CYS A 141 -18.21 -14.85 2.24
CA CYS A 141 -19.34 -15.42 1.50
C CYS A 141 -19.02 -16.70 0.73
N HIS A 142 -17.79 -16.91 0.26
CA HIS A 142 -17.45 -18.02 -0.65
C HIS A 142 -16.78 -19.20 0.06
N ARG A 143 -17.09 -19.42 1.34
CA ARG A 143 -16.55 -20.54 2.12
C ARG A 143 -17.30 -21.82 1.81
N THR A 144 -16.58 -22.93 1.69
CA THR A 144 -17.18 -24.27 1.59
C THR A 144 -18.00 -24.62 2.83
N ALA A 145 -18.96 -25.54 2.68
CA ALA A 145 -19.82 -25.98 3.77
C ALA A 145 -19.08 -26.60 4.96
N ALA A 146 -17.84 -27.09 4.76
CA ALA A 146 -16.96 -27.58 5.83
C ALA A 146 -16.37 -26.45 6.70
N MET A 147 -16.30 -25.22 6.17
CA MET A 147 -15.73 -24.02 6.80
C MET A 147 -16.81 -23.03 7.27
N LYS A 148 -17.97 -23.53 7.73
CA LYS A 148 -19.08 -22.68 8.22
C LYS A 148 -18.67 -21.79 9.39
N LEU A 149 -17.91 -22.34 10.33
CA LEU A 149 -17.35 -21.56 11.44
C LEU A 149 -16.20 -20.67 10.90
N PRO A 150 -16.24 -19.34 11.11
CA PRO A 150 -15.20 -18.43 10.65
C PRO A 150 -13.79 -18.83 11.11
N ILE A 151 -13.73 -19.44 12.30
CA ILE A 151 -12.50 -19.90 12.94
C ILE A 151 -11.78 -21.02 12.15
N LYS A 152 -12.49 -21.75 11.28
CA LYS A 152 -11.96 -22.92 10.57
C LYS A 152 -11.28 -22.61 9.22
N ILE A 153 -11.04 -21.33 8.88
CA ILE A 153 -10.29 -20.97 7.66
C ILE A 153 -8.77 -20.90 7.93
N PRO A 154 -7.92 -21.10 6.90
CA PRO A 154 -6.47 -20.99 7.02
C PRO A 154 -6.01 -19.63 7.56
N LEU A 155 -4.86 -19.60 8.28
CA LEU A 155 -4.40 -18.36 8.93
C LEU A 155 -4.05 -17.30 7.88
N PHE A 156 -3.54 -17.71 6.72
CA PHE A 156 -3.28 -16.79 5.60
C PHE A 156 -4.54 -16.02 5.16
N CYS A 157 -5.69 -16.69 5.04
CA CYS A 157 -6.97 -16.06 4.70
C CYS A 157 -7.42 -15.07 5.79
N TRP A 158 -7.21 -15.40 7.07
CA TRP A 158 -7.46 -14.49 8.19
C TRP A 158 -6.60 -13.24 8.14
N CYS A 159 -5.29 -13.41 7.94
CA CYS A 159 -4.35 -12.29 7.84
C CYS A 159 -4.73 -11.34 6.70
N LEU A 160 -5.12 -11.88 5.54
CA LEU A 160 -5.59 -11.05 4.40
C LEU A 160 -6.93 -10.37 4.67
N ALA A 161 -7.87 -11.02 5.37
CA ALA A 161 -9.13 -10.40 5.75
C ALA A 161 -8.90 -9.22 6.71
N VAL A 162 -8.05 -9.38 7.72
CA VAL A 162 -7.69 -8.29 8.65
C VAL A 162 -6.95 -7.17 7.91
N ALA A 163 -5.99 -7.50 7.05
CA ALA A 163 -5.28 -6.51 6.24
C ALA A 163 -6.25 -5.72 5.33
N SER A 164 -7.24 -6.39 4.75
CA SER A 164 -8.26 -5.76 3.90
C SER A 164 -9.18 -4.83 4.70
N ILE A 165 -9.54 -5.19 5.94
CA ILE A 165 -10.31 -4.32 6.83
C ILE A 165 -9.51 -3.06 7.19
N LEU A 166 -8.23 -3.22 7.54
CA LEU A 166 -7.34 -2.10 7.84
C LEU A 166 -7.23 -1.16 6.64
N LEU A 167 -7.00 -1.69 5.44
CA LEU A 167 -6.95 -0.89 4.20
C LEU A 167 -8.26 -0.15 3.93
N LEU A 168 -9.41 -0.82 4.09
CA LEU A 168 -10.71 -0.22 3.83
C LEU A 168 -10.98 1.00 4.73
N ILE A 169 -10.54 0.95 5.99
CA ILE A 169 -10.71 2.04 6.96
C ILE A 169 -9.65 3.12 6.76
N SER A 170 -8.40 2.76 6.49
CA SER A 170 -7.28 3.70 6.53
C SER A 170 -7.02 4.43 5.21
N LEU A 171 -7.29 3.81 4.05
CA LEU A 171 -7.04 4.43 2.74
C LEU A 171 -7.87 5.69 2.46
N PRO A 172 -9.17 5.77 2.83
CA PRO A 172 -9.95 6.98 2.62
C PRO A 172 -9.36 8.21 3.31
N VAL A 173 -8.71 8.03 4.48
CA VAL A 173 -8.06 9.13 5.21
C VAL A 173 -6.84 9.64 4.45
N LEU A 174 -6.02 8.75 3.87
CA LEU A 174 -4.92 9.16 3.00
C LEU A 174 -5.44 9.89 1.76
N ALA A 175 -6.46 9.35 1.08
CA ALA A 175 -7.04 9.98 -0.10
C ALA A 175 -7.55 11.40 0.21
N GLY A 176 -8.19 11.58 1.38
CA GLY A 176 -8.57 12.90 1.88
C GLY A 176 -7.38 13.84 2.09
N ALA A 177 -6.32 13.37 2.76
CA ALA A 177 -5.11 14.16 2.98
C ALA A 177 -4.43 14.60 1.67
N LEU A 178 -4.29 13.66 0.73
CA LEU A 178 -3.70 13.94 -0.58
C LEU A 178 -4.58 14.87 -1.42
N THR A 179 -5.91 14.75 -1.34
CA THR A 179 -6.85 15.66 -2.02
C THR A 179 -6.77 17.07 -1.42
N MET A 180 -6.71 17.20 -0.08
CA MET A 180 -6.51 18.50 0.57
C MET A 180 -5.20 19.14 0.14
N LEU A 181 -4.11 18.36 0.03
CA LEU A 181 -2.82 18.86 -0.44
C LEU A 181 -2.89 19.29 -1.91
N LEU A 182 -3.59 18.52 -2.75
CA LEU A 182 -3.82 18.89 -4.16
C LEU A 182 -4.62 20.20 -4.27
N CYS A 183 -5.59 20.42 -3.37
CA CYS A 183 -6.34 21.66 -3.28
C CYS A 183 -5.50 22.84 -2.83
N ASP A 184 -4.64 22.67 -1.82
CA ASP A 184 -3.73 23.74 -1.39
C ASP A 184 -2.75 24.13 -2.49
N ARG A 185 -2.36 23.18 -3.33
CA ARG A 185 -1.48 23.45 -4.48
C ARG A 185 -2.17 24.14 -5.65
N ASN A 186 -3.40 23.77 -5.98
CA ASN A 186 -4.03 24.12 -7.26
C ASN A 186 -5.31 24.96 -7.17
N PHE A 187 -6.00 24.93 -6.02
CA PHE A 187 -7.32 25.54 -5.85
C PHE A 187 -7.34 26.65 -4.80
N ASN A 188 -6.16 27.16 -4.40
CA ASN A 188 -5.99 28.26 -3.42
C ASN A 188 -6.70 28.00 -2.08
N THR A 189 -6.75 26.73 -1.64
CA THR A 189 -7.16 26.40 -0.26
C THR A 189 -5.95 26.51 0.68
N SER A 190 -6.22 26.50 1.99
CA SER A 190 -5.19 26.64 3.03
C SER A 190 -5.37 25.63 4.16
N PHE A 191 -5.51 24.34 3.84
CA PHE A 191 -5.63 23.28 4.85
C PHE A 191 -4.34 23.12 5.66
N PHE A 192 -3.18 23.18 4.99
CA PHE A 192 -1.87 22.94 5.58
C PHE A 192 -0.94 24.17 5.53
N ASP A 193 -1.38 25.30 4.97
CA ASP A 193 -0.62 26.55 4.91
C ASP A 193 -0.87 27.42 6.16
N PRO A 194 0.13 27.63 7.04
CA PRO A 194 -0.01 28.47 8.23
C PRO A 194 -0.37 29.93 7.92
N THR A 195 -0.03 30.45 6.74
CA THR A 195 -0.35 31.84 6.36
C THR A 195 -1.86 32.04 6.15
N GLY A 196 -2.56 30.99 5.75
CA GLY A 196 -4.02 30.94 5.61
C GLY A 196 -4.73 30.30 6.81
N GLY A 197 -4.04 30.09 7.94
CA GLY A 197 -4.60 29.49 9.16
C GLY A 197 -4.61 27.96 9.20
N GLY A 198 -4.00 27.29 8.22
CA GLY A 198 -3.82 25.84 8.19
C GLY A 198 -2.71 25.33 9.11
N ASP A 199 -2.62 24.01 9.26
CA ASP A 199 -1.61 23.36 10.11
C ASP A 199 -0.88 22.23 9.37
N VAL A 200 0.44 22.34 9.27
CA VAL A 200 1.30 21.31 8.67
C VAL A 200 1.29 20.00 9.48
N ILE A 201 1.02 20.06 10.79
CA ILE A 201 0.95 18.89 11.67
C ILE A 201 -0.32 18.08 11.40
N LEU A 202 -1.42 18.72 10.99
CA LEU A 202 -2.64 18.04 10.57
C LEU A 202 -2.35 17.02 9.46
N TYR A 203 -1.54 17.39 8.45
CA TYR A 203 -1.15 16.45 7.40
C TYR A 203 -0.44 15.23 7.99
N GLN A 204 0.47 15.41 8.95
CA GLN A 204 1.17 14.30 9.59
C GLN A 204 0.22 13.36 10.32
N HIS A 205 -0.76 13.89 11.03
CA HIS A 205 -1.79 13.07 11.68
C HIS A 205 -2.58 12.24 10.69
N LEU A 206 -3.07 12.86 9.61
CA LEU A 206 -3.84 12.16 8.58
C LEU A 206 -3.00 11.11 7.85
N PHE A 207 -1.75 11.47 7.53
CA PHE A 207 -0.81 10.57 6.88
C PHE A 207 -0.50 9.36 7.76
N TRP A 208 -0.20 9.56 9.05
CA TRP A 208 0.17 8.45 9.94
C TRP A 208 -1.03 7.65 10.47
N PHE A 209 -2.24 8.23 10.48
CA PHE A 209 -3.47 7.47 10.63
C PHE A 209 -3.59 6.39 9.55
N PHE A 210 -3.14 6.68 8.32
CA PHE A 210 -2.98 5.68 7.28
C PHE A 210 -1.67 4.87 7.41
N GLY A 211 -0.56 5.55 7.67
CA GLY A 211 0.80 5.01 7.55
C GLY A 211 1.07 3.87 8.51
N HIS A 212 0.58 3.95 9.74
CA HIS A 212 0.79 2.86 10.71
C HIS A 212 -0.07 1.62 10.39
N PRO A 213 -1.38 1.73 10.11
CA PRO A 213 -2.14 0.60 9.57
C PRO A 213 -1.53 0.01 8.30
N LYS A 214 -0.99 0.85 7.41
CA LYS A 214 -0.34 0.40 6.18
C LYS A 214 0.83 -0.53 6.43
N VAL A 215 1.71 -0.25 7.38
CA VAL A 215 2.84 -1.15 7.67
C VAL A 215 2.37 -2.50 8.24
N TYR A 216 1.26 -2.53 8.99
CA TYR A 216 0.65 -3.80 9.41
C TYR A 216 0.09 -4.60 8.23
N VAL A 217 -0.55 -3.91 7.29
CA VAL A 217 -1.05 -4.53 6.05
C VAL A 217 0.07 -5.20 5.25
N LEU A 218 1.29 -4.64 5.26
CA LEU A 218 2.43 -5.25 4.56
C LEU A 218 2.94 -6.53 5.25
N ILE A 219 2.89 -6.60 6.58
CA ILE A 219 3.46 -7.74 7.32
C ILE A 219 2.46 -8.89 7.57
N LEU A 220 1.17 -8.59 7.70
CA LEU A 220 0.13 -9.59 8.01
C LEU A 220 0.10 -10.76 7.01
N PRO A 221 0.08 -10.55 5.68
CA PRO A 221 0.11 -11.66 4.72
C PRO A 221 1.39 -12.50 4.83
N ALA A 222 2.53 -11.87 5.18
CA ALA A 222 3.78 -12.59 5.39
C ALA A 222 3.71 -13.52 6.61
N PHE A 223 3.11 -13.07 7.72
CA PHE A 223 2.85 -13.94 8.87
C PHE A 223 1.94 -15.12 8.51
N GLY A 224 0.90 -14.87 7.72
CA GLY A 224 0.03 -15.91 7.19
C GLY A 224 0.81 -16.96 6.38
N MET A 225 1.64 -16.52 5.44
CA MET A 225 2.43 -17.43 4.60
C MET A 225 3.47 -18.23 5.39
N VAL A 226 4.25 -17.56 6.25
CA VAL A 226 5.25 -18.23 7.09
C VAL A 226 4.58 -19.28 7.99
N SER A 227 3.41 -18.96 8.53
CA SER A 227 2.65 -19.89 9.34
C SER A 227 2.21 -21.14 8.56
N GLU A 228 1.70 -20.99 7.34
CA GLU A 228 1.29 -22.14 6.53
C GLU A 228 2.49 -23.01 6.12
N VAL A 229 3.62 -22.39 5.78
CA VAL A 229 4.88 -23.08 5.48
C VAL A 229 5.37 -23.87 6.69
N PHE A 230 5.42 -23.23 7.86
CA PHE A 230 5.86 -23.88 9.09
C PHE A 230 4.93 -25.03 9.48
N ARG A 231 3.61 -24.84 9.36
CA ARG A 231 2.62 -25.90 9.59
C ARG A 231 2.87 -27.11 8.68
N PHE A 232 3.11 -26.86 7.39
CA PHE A 232 3.35 -27.94 6.42
C PHE A 232 4.63 -28.72 6.75
N PHE A 233 5.76 -28.04 6.96
CA PHE A 233 7.04 -28.73 7.21
C PHE A 233 7.16 -29.32 8.61
N SER A 234 6.45 -28.79 9.62
CA SER A 234 6.46 -29.34 10.97
C SER A 234 5.55 -30.56 11.13
N LEU A 235 4.66 -30.83 10.16
CA LEU A 235 3.63 -31.88 10.20
C LEU A 235 2.71 -31.78 11.45
N LYS A 236 2.66 -30.62 12.09
CA LYS A 236 1.81 -30.36 13.26
C LYS A 236 0.57 -29.58 12.85
N GLN A 237 -0.57 -29.91 13.47
CA GLN A 237 -1.78 -29.12 13.31
C GLN A 237 -1.60 -27.75 13.97
N GLN A 238 -2.16 -26.74 13.33
CA GLN A 238 -2.08 -25.37 13.81
C GLN A 238 -3.22 -25.09 14.79
N ASN A 239 -2.91 -25.10 16.09
CA ASN A 239 -3.87 -24.83 17.16
C ASN A 239 -3.99 -23.33 17.46
N VAL A 240 -4.32 -22.48 16.48
CA VAL A 240 -4.53 -21.03 16.76
C VAL A 240 -5.82 -20.82 17.57
N TRP A 241 -6.81 -21.68 17.37
CA TRP A 241 -8.16 -21.48 17.89
C TRP A 241 -8.76 -22.73 18.56
N SER A 242 -7.92 -23.71 18.92
CA SER A 242 -8.38 -24.92 19.59
C SER A 242 -8.63 -24.62 21.06
N ASN A 243 -9.90 -24.70 21.48
CA ASN A 243 -10.29 -24.69 22.88
C ASN A 243 -9.91 -26.03 23.51
N GLY A 244 -8.62 -26.28 23.76
CA GLY A 244 -8.09 -27.31 24.68
C GLY A 244 -8.48 -28.78 24.47
N ASN A 245 -9.47 -29.09 23.64
CA ASN A 245 -9.99 -30.42 23.42
C ASN A 245 -9.29 -30.97 22.19
N GLY A 246 -8.15 -31.60 22.46
CA GLY A 246 -7.49 -32.48 21.52
C GLY A 246 -8.46 -33.58 21.07
N SER A 247 -9.09 -33.37 19.92
CA SER A 247 -9.61 -34.46 19.12
C SER A 247 -9.00 -34.32 17.74
N SER A 248 -7.79 -34.85 17.63
CA SER A 248 -7.19 -35.27 16.37
C SER A 248 -8.10 -36.32 15.72
N TYR A 249 -8.76 -35.94 14.63
CA TYR A 249 -9.26 -36.83 13.61
C TYR A 249 -8.79 -36.31 12.26
#